data_AF-A0A8T7LCC4-F1
#
_entry.id   AF-A0A8T7LCC4-F1
#
_cell.length_a   1.000
_cell.length_b   1.000
_cell.length_c   1.000
_cell.angle_alpha   90.00
_cell.angle_beta   90.00
_cell.angle_gamma   90.00
#
_symmetry.space_group_name_H-M   'P 1'
#
loop_
_entity.id
_entity.type
_entity.pdbx_description
1 polymer ?
#
loop_
_entity_poly.entity_id
_entity_poly.type
_entity_poly.pdbx_seq_one_letter_code
_entity_poly.pdbx_strand_id
1 'polypeptide(L)'
;MRRLIVPMLILLALAACQPAETPAPPPTSAAEATPEAAATLATVEPTLAVQQREPIAGLALPIPGTAIVAAATEDPFAGMVFERILFERTGGDSEPLTIEILGDGSFTRNGAPGSIGPAQVQELTGMIDRLAFFDLQGVFTAPGTRAEIHQYRITVDRQGMSRSIDAQDGLIPPQLEAFIVVLANIGAG
;
A
#
# COMPACT_ATOMS: atom_id res chain seq x y z
N MET A 1 -50.88 7.69 -26.56
CA MET A 1 -50.60 6.44 -27.30
C MET A 1 -49.09 6.45 -27.55
N ARG A 2 -48.24 5.54 -27.07
CA ARG A 2 -48.30 4.08 -27.07
C ARG A 2 -47.30 3.59 -26.00
N ARG A 3 -47.73 2.58 -25.25
CA ARG A 3 -47.00 1.91 -24.15
C ARG A 3 -45.91 1.01 -24.71
N LEU A 4 -44.82 0.77 -23.97
CA LEU A 4 -44.21 -0.56 -23.92
C LEU A 4 -43.63 -0.82 -22.52
N ILE A 5 -44.26 -1.78 -21.86
CA ILE A 5 -43.89 -2.44 -20.61
C ILE A 5 -43.25 -3.76 -21.04
N VAL A 6 -42.05 -4.10 -20.57
CA VAL A 6 -41.55 -5.48 -20.59
C VAL A 6 -40.97 -5.80 -19.21
N PRO A 7 -41.53 -6.80 -18.50
CA PRO A 7 -41.21 -7.12 -17.11
C PRO A 7 -40.18 -8.26 -16.99
N MET A 8 -39.50 -8.27 -15.83
CA MET A 8 -39.35 -9.42 -14.92
C MET A 8 -38.95 -10.77 -15.51
N LEU A 9 -37.73 -11.23 -15.19
CA LEU A 9 -37.49 -12.64 -14.90
C LEU A 9 -36.50 -12.77 -13.73
N ILE A 10 -37.06 -13.07 -12.56
CA ILE A 10 -36.36 -13.59 -11.39
C ILE A 10 -36.26 -15.10 -11.60
N LEU A 11 -35.08 -15.71 -11.44
CA LEU A 11 -35.01 -17.13 -11.10
C LEU A 11 -33.89 -17.43 -10.09
N LEU A 12 -34.36 -18.09 -9.05
CA LEU A 12 -33.77 -18.53 -7.80
C LEU A 12 -32.87 -19.77 -8.03
N ALA A 13 -31.72 -19.85 -7.36
CA ALA A 13 -31.07 -21.14 -7.08
C ALA A 13 -30.50 -21.15 -5.65
N LEU A 14 -31.03 -22.11 -4.89
CA LEU A 14 -30.77 -22.38 -3.49
C LEU A 14 -29.41 -23.10 -3.25
N ALA A 15 -28.92 -22.92 -2.02
CA ALA A 15 -28.32 -23.95 -1.15
C ALA A 15 -26.95 -24.56 -1.53
N ALA A 16 -25.95 -24.21 -0.72
CA ALA A 16 -25.07 -25.22 -0.12
C ALA A 16 -24.65 -24.75 1.29
N CYS A 17 -25.25 -25.40 2.28
CA CYS A 17 -24.90 -25.37 3.70
C CYS A 17 -23.82 -26.43 3.92
N GLN A 18 -22.66 -26.08 4.49
CA GLN A 18 -21.82 -27.07 5.17
C GLN A 18 -21.15 -26.50 6.43
N PRO A 19 -20.90 -27.37 7.43
CA PRO A 19 -20.93 -27.02 8.84
C PRO A 19 -19.58 -26.62 9.43
N ALA A 20 -19.68 -25.97 10.60
CA ALA A 20 -18.58 -25.61 11.49
C ALA A 20 -17.91 -26.83 12.14
N GLU A 21 -16.58 -26.81 12.22
CA GLU A 21 -15.81 -27.64 13.15
C GLU A 21 -15.05 -26.76 14.15
N THR A 22 -15.29 -27.02 15.42
CA THR A 22 -14.60 -26.61 16.65
C THR A 22 -14.95 -27.73 17.65
N PRO A 23 -14.17 -28.10 18.71
CA PRO A 23 -12.85 -27.70 19.23
C PRO A 23 -11.88 -28.93 19.30
N ALA A 24 -10.62 -28.91 19.77
CA ALA A 24 -10.18 -28.71 21.16
C ALA A 24 -8.63 -28.87 21.30
N PRO A 25 -8.03 -28.42 22.43
CA PRO A 25 -6.59 -28.20 22.63
C PRO A 25 -5.92 -29.28 23.54
N PRO A 26 -4.83 -28.97 24.28
CA PRO A 26 -3.42 -29.39 24.16
C PRO A 26 -3.07 -30.48 25.23
N PRO A 27 -1.88 -30.60 25.89
CA PRO A 27 -0.46 -30.30 25.60
C PRO A 27 0.43 -31.57 25.78
N THR A 28 1.77 -31.39 25.84
CA THR A 28 2.69 -32.07 26.80
C THR A 28 3.78 -32.98 26.23
N SER A 29 4.96 -32.82 26.88
CA SER A 29 6.10 -33.73 27.02
C SER A 29 7.13 -33.74 25.88
N ALA A 30 8.44 -33.73 26.14
CA ALA A 30 9.15 -33.83 27.41
C ALA A 30 10.53 -33.17 27.25
N ALA A 31 10.98 -32.53 28.32
CA ALA A 31 12.38 -32.23 28.53
C ALA A 31 13.15 -33.55 28.66
N GLU A 32 14.26 -33.66 27.94
CA GLU A 32 15.30 -34.65 28.25
C GLU A 32 16.55 -33.88 28.66
N ALA A 33 17.04 -34.21 29.85
CA ALA A 33 18.17 -33.59 30.49
C ALA A 33 19.33 -34.58 30.58
N THR A 34 20.53 -34.01 30.80
CA THR A 34 21.68 -34.58 31.55
C THR A 34 22.75 -35.26 30.68
N PRO A 35 24.04 -35.27 31.09
CA PRO A 35 24.93 -34.17 31.50
C PRO A 35 26.27 -34.23 30.69
N GLU A 36 27.25 -33.36 30.98
CA GLU A 36 28.59 -33.78 31.51
C GLU A 36 29.68 -32.70 31.32
N ALA A 37 30.21 -32.29 32.48
CA ALA A 37 31.53 -31.76 32.83
C ALA A 37 32.44 -31.02 31.80
N ALA A 38 32.87 -29.81 32.17
CA ALA A 38 34.26 -29.55 32.56
C ALA A 38 34.38 -28.16 33.20
N ALA A 39 34.66 -28.13 34.51
CA ALA A 39 35.03 -26.91 35.21
C ALA A 39 36.49 -26.55 34.87
N THR A 40 36.69 -25.42 34.18
CA THR A 40 38.00 -24.78 34.07
C THR A 40 37.92 -23.43 34.79
N LEU A 41 38.70 -23.29 35.85
CA LEU A 41 38.85 -22.05 36.60
C LEU A 41 39.73 -21.09 35.77
N ALA A 42 39.10 -20.09 35.14
CA ALA A 42 39.80 -18.98 34.49
C ALA A 42 39.76 -17.75 35.40
N THR A 43 40.96 -17.31 35.79
CA THR A 43 41.27 -16.02 36.43
C THR A 43 40.61 -14.86 35.69
N VAL A 44 39.73 -14.12 36.36
CA VAL A 44 39.11 -12.90 35.82
C VAL A 44 39.98 -11.70 36.17
N GLU A 45 40.83 -11.31 35.23
CA GLU A 45 41.45 -9.98 35.23
C GLU A 45 40.37 -8.95 34.88
N PRO A 46 40.20 -7.83 35.62
CA PRO A 46 39.21 -6.82 35.29
C PRO A 46 39.71 -6.02 34.08
N THR A 47 39.50 -6.56 32.89
CA THR A 47 39.59 -5.78 31.65
C THR A 47 38.42 -4.82 31.66
N LEU A 48 38.72 -3.53 31.80
CA LEU A 48 37.81 -2.44 31.47
C LEU A 48 37.36 -2.65 30.02
N ALA A 49 36.21 -3.31 29.84
CA ALA A 49 35.53 -3.36 28.57
C ALA A 49 35.18 -1.92 28.19
N VAL A 50 36.02 -1.32 27.35
CA VAL A 50 35.58 -0.24 26.48
C VAL A 50 34.39 -0.82 25.76
N GLN A 51 33.18 -0.39 26.12
CA GLN A 51 31.98 -0.71 25.36
C GLN A 51 32.21 -0.19 23.95
N GLN A 52 32.74 -1.05 23.11
CA GLN A 52 32.74 -0.90 21.67
C GLN A 52 31.27 -0.86 21.33
N ARG A 53 30.73 0.35 21.11
CA ARG A 53 29.38 0.54 20.57
C ARG A 53 29.33 -0.35 19.33
N GLU A 54 28.62 -1.46 19.42
CA GLU A 54 28.24 -2.19 18.23
C GLU A 54 27.51 -1.17 17.35
N PRO A 55 27.94 -0.96 16.09
CA PRO A 55 27.12 -0.22 15.17
C PRO A 55 25.78 -0.97 15.12
N ILE A 56 24.69 -0.24 15.34
CA ILE A 56 23.35 -0.80 15.24
C ILE A 56 23.20 -1.29 13.81
N ALA A 57 23.48 -2.57 13.58
CA ALA A 57 23.22 -3.25 12.32
C ALA A 57 21.71 -3.33 12.18
N GLY A 58 21.11 -2.44 11.38
CA GLY A 58 19.68 -2.52 11.15
C GLY A 58 18.99 -1.29 10.55
N LEU A 59 19.62 -0.12 10.50
CA LEU A 59 19.08 1.01 9.73
C LEU A 59 19.82 1.13 8.39
N ALA A 60 19.74 0.09 7.58
CA ALA A 60 20.00 0.26 6.15
C ALA A 60 18.98 1.28 5.64
N LEU A 61 19.44 2.48 5.31
CA LEU A 61 18.60 3.46 4.63
C LEU A 61 18.05 2.79 3.36
N PRO A 62 16.73 2.89 3.07
CA PRO A 62 16.18 2.32 1.84
C PRO A 62 16.99 2.83 0.65
N ILE A 63 17.44 1.90 -0.20
CA ILE A 63 18.03 2.28 -1.48
C ILE A 63 16.93 3.03 -2.25
N PRO A 64 17.21 4.23 -2.79
CA PRO A 64 16.23 4.97 -3.59
C PRO A 64 15.61 4.09 -4.67
N GLY A 65 14.29 4.17 -4.82
CA GLY A 65 13.53 3.35 -5.74
C GLY A 65 13.19 1.93 -5.27
N THR A 66 13.50 1.59 -4.02
CA THR A 66 13.05 0.34 -3.38
C THR A 66 11.86 0.61 -2.46
N ALA A 67 10.71 -0.02 -2.74
CA ALA A 67 9.59 -0.04 -1.81
C ALA A 67 9.90 -0.99 -0.64
N ILE A 68 9.76 -0.49 0.59
CA ILE A 68 9.72 -1.29 1.80
C ILE A 68 8.25 -1.36 2.22
N VAL A 69 7.62 -2.51 2.01
CA VAL A 69 6.35 -2.80 2.67
C VAL A 69 6.72 -3.23 4.09
N ALA A 70 6.31 -2.47 5.10
CA ALA A 70 6.49 -2.91 6.49
C ALA A 70 5.77 -4.26 6.69
N ALA A 71 6.24 -5.07 7.64
CA ALA A 71 5.56 -6.30 8.00
C ALA A 71 4.08 -5.97 8.28
N ALA A 72 3.20 -6.46 7.40
CA ALA A 72 1.85 -5.97 7.26
C ALA A 72 1.11 -6.10 8.59
N THR A 73 0.76 -4.96 9.19
CA THR A 73 -0.39 -4.92 10.08
C THR A 73 -1.58 -4.77 9.13
N GLU A 74 -2.56 -5.66 9.21
CA GLU A 74 -3.72 -5.64 8.31
C GLU A 74 -4.37 -4.25 8.32
N ASP A 75 -4.50 -3.60 7.15
CA ASP A 75 -5.21 -2.32 7.01
C ASP A 75 -6.66 -2.55 7.43
N PRO A 76 -7.13 -1.98 8.56
CA PRO A 76 -8.49 -2.20 9.05
C PRO A 76 -9.54 -1.56 8.14
N PHE A 77 -9.12 -0.80 7.13
CA PHE A 77 -9.98 -0.12 6.17
C PHE A 77 -9.85 -0.66 4.74
N ALA A 78 -9.20 -1.81 4.55
CA ALA A 78 -9.16 -2.50 3.25
C ALA A 78 -10.58 -2.79 2.74
N GLY A 79 -10.81 -2.59 1.43
CA GLY A 79 -12.11 -2.77 0.78
C GLY A 79 -13.08 -1.58 0.95
N MET A 80 -12.73 -0.57 1.76
CA MET A 80 -13.51 0.67 1.81
C MET A 80 -13.09 1.64 0.71
N VAL A 81 -14.10 2.28 0.11
CA VAL A 81 -13.89 3.30 -0.91
C VAL A 81 -13.12 4.47 -0.30
N PHE A 82 -12.15 4.98 -1.05
CA PHE A 82 -11.42 6.19 -0.68
C PHE A 82 -12.35 7.41 -0.64
N GLU A 83 -12.02 8.42 0.15
CA GLU A 83 -12.75 9.68 0.18
C GLU A 83 -12.27 10.59 -0.96
N ARG A 84 -10.96 10.67 -1.12
CA ARG A 84 -10.30 11.51 -2.13
C ARG A 84 -8.97 10.92 -2.57
N ILE A 85 -8.67 11.03 -3.86
CA ILE A 85 -7.33 10.85 -4.43
C ILE A 85 -6.92 12.17 -5.07
N LEU A 86 -5.80 12.74 -4.64
CA LEU A 86 -5.16 13.87 -5.30
C LEU A 86 -3.88 13.38 -5.97
N PHE A 87 -3.84 13.50 -7.28
CA PHE A 87 -2.70 13.18 -8.13
C PHE A 87 -2.11 14.46 -8.72
N GLU A 88 -0.82 14.64 -8.55
CA GLU A 88 -0.07 15.75 -9.11
C GLU A 88 1.13 15.20 -9.90
N ARG A 89 1.32 15.69 -11.12
CA ARG A 89 2.50 15.43 -11.94
C ARG A 89 3.11 16.77 -12.35
N THR A 90 4.41 16.91 -12.12
CA THR A 90 5.20 18.12 -12.47
C THR A 90 6.54 17.71 -13.07
N GLY A 91 7.25 18.67 -13.68
CA GLY A 91 8.50 18.39 -14.40
C GLY A 91 8.29 17.60 -15.69
N GLY A 92 9.39 17.16 -16.30
CA GLY A 92 9.37 16.57 -17.64
C GLY A 92 9.05 17.60 -18.73
N ASP A 93 8.92 17.11 -19.97
CA ASP A 93 8.55 17.94 -21.13
C ASP A 93 7.03 18.13 -21.27
N SER A 94 6.24 17.69 -20.28
CA SER A 94 4.77 17.76 -20.28
C SER A 94 4.25 18.89 -19.39
N GLU A 95 3.09 19.42 -19.73
CA GLU A 95 2.37 20.34 -18.86
C GLU A 95 2.05 19.69 -17.49
N PRO A 96 2.07 20.48 -16.39
CA PRO A 96 1.62 20.02 -15.09
C PRO A 96 0.20 19.44 -15.16
N LEU A 97 0.00 18.36 -14.42
CA LEU A 97 -1.28 17.67 -14.35
C LEU A 97 -1.69 17.52 -12.91
N THR A 98 -2.86 18.03 -12.57
CA THR A 98 -3.51 17.86 -11.27
C THR A 98 -4.85 17.18 -11.50
N ILE A 99 -5.07 16.05 -10.84
CA ILE A 99 -6.33 15.32 -10.87
C ILE A 99 -6.79 15.10 -9.44
N GLU A 100 -8.00 15.54 -9.13
CA GLU A 100 -8.68 15.24 -7.86
C GLU A 100 -9.85 14.33 -8.15
N ILE A 101 -9.91 13.16 -7.51
CA ILE A 101 -10.96 12.16 -7.67
C ILE A 101 -11.62 11.97 -6.31
N LEU A 102 -12.95 12.05 -6.26
CA LEU A 102 -13.73 11.82 -5.05
C LEU A 102 -14.33 10.41 -5.06
N GLY A 103 -14.61 9.88 -3.87
CA GLY A 103 -15.17 8.53 -3.68
C GLY A 103 -16.55 8.33 -4.30
N ASP A 104 -17.26 9.40 -4.67
CA ASP A 104 -18.54 9.35 -5.40
C ASP A 104 -18.35 9.18 -6.92
N GLY A 105 -17.11 9.23 -7.42
CA GLY A 105 -16.76 9.16 -8.83
C GLY A 105 -16.69 10.52 -9.53
N SER A 106 -16.95 11.64 -8.84
CA SER A 106 -16.69 12.97 -9.36
C SER A 106 -15.18 13.21 -9.42
N PHE A 107 -14.70 13.89 -10.47
CA PHE A 107 -13.29 14.30 -10.52
C PHE A 107 -13.11 15.71 -11.11
N THR A 108 -11.96 16.31 -10.84
CA THR A 108 -11.46 17.48 -11.59
C THR A 108 -10.11 17.16 -12.20
N ARG A 109 -9.90 17.54 -13.47
CA ARG A 109 -8.63 17.41 -14.19
C ARG A 109 -8.18 18.80 -14.62
N ASN A 110 -7.11 19.30 -14.04
CA ASN A 110 -6.64 20.68 -14.22
C ASN A 110 -7.79 21.71 -14.01
N GLY A 111 -8.65 21.44 -13.02
CA GLY A 111 -9.83 22.26 -12.70
C GLY A 111 -11.06 22.00 -13.58
N ALA A 112 -10.97 21.20 -14.64
CA ALA A 112 -12.12 20.82 -15.46
C ALA A 112 -12.87 19.64 -14.81
N PRO A 113 -14.19 19.78 -14.52
CA PRO A 113 -14.95 18.72 -13.87
C PRO A 113 -15.27 17.56 -14.82
N GLY A 114 -15.39 16.36 -14.26
CA GLY A 114 -15.82 15.15 -14.94
C GLY A 114 -16.36 14.12 -13.97
N SER A 115 -16.71 12.94 -14.49
CA SER A 115 -17.15 11.81 -13.67
C SER A 115 -16.68 10.48 -14.23
N ILE A 116 -16.42 9.53 -13.34
CA ILE A 116 -16.14 8.12 -13.66
C ILE A 116 -17.24 7.23 -13.10
N GLY A 117 -17.38 6.04 -13.69
CA GLY A 117 -18.38 5.07 -13.25
C GLY A 117 -18.01 4.39 -11.92
N PRO A 118 -18.98 3.81 -11.21
CA PRO A 118 -18.74 3.12 -9.93
C PRO A 118 -17.78 1.93 -10.08
N ALA A 119 -17.77 1.25 -11.24
CA ALA A 119 -16.82 0.18 -11.52
C ALA A 119 -15.36 0.67 -11.47
N GLN A 120 -15.11 1.89 -11.94
CA GLN A 120 -13.77 2.48 -11.96
C GLN A 120 -13.36 2.99 -10.58
N VAL A 121 -14.30 3.51 -9.79
CA VAL A 121 -14.07 3.82 -8.37
C VAL A 121 -13.66 2.56 -7.59
N GLN A 122 -14.34 1.43 -7.84
CA GLN A 122 -14.00 0.15 -7.22
C GLN A 122 -12.64 -0.38 -7.70
N GLU A 123 -12.30 -0.20 -8.97
CA GLU A 123 -10.98 -0.55 -9.49
C GLU A 123 -9.87 0.24 -8.79
N LEU A 124 -10.03 1.56 -8.67
CA LEU A 124 -9.08 2.42 -7.96
C LEU A 124 -8.94 2.02 -6.48
N THR A 125 -10.06 1.71 -5.82
CA THR A 125 -10.08 1.19 -4.44
C THR A 125 -9.29 -0.11 -4.33
N GLY A 126 -9.55 -1.06 -5.22
CA GLY A 126 -8.81 -2.33 -5.25
C GLY A 126 -7.33 -2.18 -5.60
N MET A 127 -6.93 -1.12 -6.32
CA MET A 127 -5.50 -0.81 -6.56
C MET A 127 -4.84 -0.26 -5.29
N ILE A 128 -5.50 0.64 -4.56
CA ILE A 128 -5.01 1.17 -3.27
C ILE A 128 -4.76 0.02 -2.29
N ASP A 129 -5.70 -0.92 -2.21
CA ASP A 129 -5.62 -2.07 -1.30
C ASP A 129 -4.52 -3.06 -1.73
N ARG A 130 -4.44 -3.39 -3.03
CA ARG A 130 -3.38 -4.28 -3.57
C ARG A 130 -1.98 -3.70 -3.40
N LEU A 131 -1.85 -2.38 -3.42
CA LEU A 131 -0.59 -1.69 -3.15
C LEU A 131 -0.24 -1.64 -1.66
N ALA A 132 -1.18 -1.96 -0.77
CA ALA A 132 -1.11 -1.63 0.64
C ALA A 132 -0.68 -0.16 0.82
N PHE A 133 -1.34 0.77 0.12
CA PHE A 133 -0.88 2.16 -0.03
C PHE A 133 -0.59 2.86 1.30
N PHE A 134 -1.38 2.57 2.34
CA PHE A 134 -1.21 3.14 3.67
C PHE A 134 -0.02 2.54 4.44
N ASP A 135 0.37 1.30 4.14
CA ASP A 135 1.52 0.61 4.73
C ASP A 135 2.81 0.77 3.92
N LEU A 136 2.71 1.38 2.74
CA LEU A 136 3.81 1.53 1.81
C LEU A 136 4.82 2.53 2.37
N GLN A 137 6.04 2.05 2.61
CA GLN A 137 7.20 2.84 3.02
C GLN A 137 8.23 2.83 1.89
N GLY A 138 8.93 3.92 1.71
CA GLY A 138 9.94 4.01 0.64
C GLY A 138 10.27 5.44 0.30
N VAL A 139 11.44 5.60 -0.32
CA VAL A 139 11.87 6.86 -0.91
C VAL A 139 11.94 6.61 -2.41
N PHE A 140 10.96 7.11 -3.14
CA PHE A 140 10.87 6.97 -4.61
C PHE A 140 11.38 8.20 -5.34
N THR A 141 12.21 8.99 -4.66
CA THR A 141 12.80 10.23 -5.16
C THR A 141 14.30 10.23 -4.91
N ALA A 142 15.07 10.90 -5.78
CA ALA A 142 16.49 11.14 -5.56
C ALA A 142 16.77 12.64 -5.39
N PRO A 143 17.77 13.02 -4.57
CA PRO A 143 18.23 14.39 -4.51
C PRO A 143 18.83 14.83 -5.86
N GLY A 144 18.59 16.07 -6.25
CA GLY A 144 19.10 16.62 -7.53
C GLY A 144 18.17 16.38 -8.71
N THR A 145 16.86 16.53 -8.50
CA THR A 145 15.82 16.41 -9.53
C THR A 145 16.12 17.33 -10.71
N ARG A 146 16.34 16.72 -11.88
CA ARG A 146 16.42 17.44 -13.16
C ARG A 146 15.03 17.86 -13.59
N ALA A 147 14.91 19.05 -14.18
CA ALA A 147 13.64 19.55 -14.70
C ALA A 147 13.04 18.62 -15.77
N GLU A 148 13.89 17.85 -16.47
CA GLU A 148 13.48 16.91 -17.52
C GLU A 148 12.81 15.62 -16.99
N ILE A 149 12.76 15.39 -15.67
CA ILE A 149 12.22 14.16 -15.09
C ILE A 149 10.86 14.44 -14.45
N HIS A 150 9.85 13.62 -14.75
CA HIS A 150 8.55 13.76 -14.11
C HIS A 150 8.64 13.39 -12.62
N GLN A 151 7.95 14.20 -11.83
CA GLN A 151 7.74 14.02 -10.40
C GLN A 151 6.25 13.88 -10.16
N TYR A 152 5.90 12.93 -9.30
CA TYR A 152 4.54 12.57 -8.98
C TYR A 152 4.32 12.73 -7.49
N ARG A 153 3.15 13.27 -7.11
CA ARG A 153 2.63 13.19 -5.75
C ARG A 153 1.26 12.56 -5.81
N ILE A 154 1.05 11.55 -4.98
CA ILE A 154 -0.23 10.87 -4.85
C ILE A 154 -0.64 10.97 -3.41
N THR A 155 -1.78 11.60 -3.15
CA THR A 155 -2.38 11.69 -1.82
C THR A 155 -3.69 10.93 -1.83
N VAL A 156 -3.88 10.02 -0.88
CA VAL A 156 -5.11 9.25 -0.72
C VAL A 156 -5.65 9.53 0.68
N ASP A 157 -6.91 9.95 0.72
CA ASP A 157 -7.68 10.11 1.95
C ASP A 157 -8.71 8.96 2.06
N ARG A 158 -8.78 8.34 3.23
CA ARG A 158 -9.73 7.24 3.53
C ARG A 158 -10.05 7.23 5.02
N GLN A 159 -11.32 7.32 5.37
CA GLN A 159 -11.81 7.22 6.75
C GLN A 159 -11.10 8.21 7.69
N GLY A 160 -10.87 9.44 7.22
CA GLY A 160 -10.14 10.47 7.96
C GLY A 160 -8.62 10.25 8.08
N MET A 161 -8.07 9.16 7.54
CA MET A 161 -6.62 9.01 7.36
C MET A 161 -6.19 9.62 6.04
N SER A 162 -5.00 10.24 6.02
CA SER A 162 -4.40 10.79 4.81
C SER A 162 -2.98 10.29 4.66
N ARG A 163 -2.63 9.77 3.47
CA ARG A 163 -1.29 9.32 3.14
C ARG A 163 -0.86 9.94 1.81
N SER A 164 0.36 10.45 1.77
CA SER A 164 0.96 10.98 0.54
C SER A 164 2.24 10.22 0.20
N ILE A 165 2.46 9.95 -1.08
CA ILE A 165 3.67 9.35 -1.63
C ILE A 165 4.20 10.28 -2.72
N ASP A 166 5.45 10.70 -2.57
CA ASP A 166 6.21 11.36 -3.63
C ASP A 166 7.03 10.32 -4.41
N ALA A 167 7.03 10.44 -5.73
CA ALA A 167 7.76 9.55 -6.63
C ALA A 167 8.36 10.28 -7.82
N GLN A 168 9.37 9.68 -8.43
CA GLN A 168 10.09 10.22 -9.58
C GLN A 168 10.29 9.12 -10.62
N ASP A 169 10.17 9.48 -11.90
CA ASP A 169 10.48 8.59 -13.02
C ASP A 169 11.84 7.88 -12.84
N GLY A 170 11.86 6.58 -13.15
CA GLY A 170 13.04 5.73 -13.00
C GLY A 170 13.27 5.17 -11.58
N LEU A 171 12.53 5.64 -10.58
CA LEU A 171 12.57 5.15 -9.19
C LEU A 171 11.22 4.60 -8.71
N ILE A 172 10.23 4.52 -9.58
CA ILE A 172 8.88 4.05 -9.25
C ILE A 172 8.85 2.52 -9.40
N PRO A 173 8.39 1.77 -8.38
CA PRO A 173 8.19 0.33 -8.52
C PRO A 173 7.03 0.05 -9.49
N PRO A 174 7.04 -1.10 -10.20
CA PRO A 174 6.07 -1.38 -11.27
C PRO A 174 4.60 -1.30 -10.84
N GLN A 175 4.30 -1.69 -9.61
CA GLN A 175 2.93 -1.65 -9.10
C GLN A 175 2.43 -0.21 -8.92
N LEU A 176 3.29 0.69 -8.41
CA LEU A 176 2.96 2.10 -8.24
C LEU A 176 2.90 2.82 -9.60
N GLU A 177 3.76 2.44 -10.53
CA GLU A 177 3.72 2.93 -11.92
C GLU A 177 2.38 2.61 -12.59
N ALA A 178 1.89 1.38 -12.48
CA ALA A 178 0.59 0.99 -13.01
C ALA A 178 -0.55 1.86 -12.45
N PHE A 179 -0.50 2.19 -11.16
CA PHE A 179 -1.47 3.08 -10.53
C PHE A 179 -1.38 4.52 -11.05
N ILE A 180 -0.17 5.06 -11.18
CA ILE A 180 0.06 6.39 -11.76
C ILE A 180 -0.49 6.48 -13.20
N VAL A 181 -0.27 5.45 -14.01
CA VAL A 181 -0.78 5.38 -15.39
C VAL A 181 -2.31 5.42 -15.40
N VAL A 182 -2.97 4.67 -14.52
CA VAL A 182 -4.44 4.70 -14.42
C VAL A 182 -4.92 6.10 -14.03
N LEU A 183 -4.33 6.71 -13.00
CA LEU A 183 -4.69 8.05 -12.54
C LEU A 183 -4.50 9.11 -13.64
N ALA A 184 -3.36 9.11 -14.34
CA ALA A 184 -3.06 10.08 -15.39
C ALA A 184 -4.02 10.01 -16.60
N ASN A 185 -4.64 8.84 -16.82
CA ASN A 185 -5.59 8.62 -17.91
C ASN A 185 -7.04 9.00 -17.56
N ILE A 186 -7.34 9.31 -16.30
CA ILE A 186 -8.69 9.74 -15.89
C ILE A 186 -9.06 11.04 -16.62
N GLY A 187 -10.16 11.01 -17.38
CA GLY A 187 -10.64 12.18 -18.13
C GLY A 187 -9.77 12.60 -19.32
N ALA A 188 -8.95 11.71 -19.87
CA ALA A 188 -8.13 11.97 -21.06
C ALA A 188 -8.89 11.81 -22.40
N GLY A 189 -10.20 11.53 -22.35
CA GLY A 189 -11.04 11.22 -23.52
C GLY A 189 -11.87 12.38 -24.04
#